data_AF-A0A014N0F6-F1
#
_entry.id   AF-A0A014N0F6-F1
#
_cell.length_a   1.000
_cell.length_b   1.000
_cell.length_c   1.000
_cell.angle_alpha   90.00
_cell.angle_beta   90.00
_cell.angle_gamma   90.00
#
_symmetry.space_group_name_H-M   'P 1'
#
loop_
_entity.id
_entity.type
_entity.pdbx_description
1 polymer ?
#
loop_
_entity_poly.entity_id
_entity_poly.type
_entity_poly.pdbx_seq_one_letter_code
_entity_poly.pdbx_strand_id
1 'polypeptide(L)'
;MSGARALRGLRAAPVAALTLLAGSLAAAGATFTVPAERHAAAAAPYVAPGADPGGDGTAGQPFATIGQARRPAHQLSADADVVVYLAGGTYRLSKPLTFGSGDGGQNGHTITYRAASGQQPVVTGARLVVDWQVNTLDVELPQLQGLLGISGGHGSPATGLGFAGIRFTGTSWLGPIGSDGYADQQSGAHITGAHAMPANWLSTCKSGCTQFEATRNHWVQMPAAVQVSAATGITFSGDTFSELTPL
;
A
#
# COMPACT_ATOMS: atom_id res chain seq x y z
N MET A 1 -84.96 -52.51 -14.69
CA MET A 1 -84.79 -51.05 -14.50
C MET A 1 -83.29 -50.81 -14.36
N SER A 2 -82.55 -50.91 -15.45
CA SER A 2 -82.26 -49.87 -16.46
C SER A 2 -81.15 -48.92 -15.98
N GLY A 3 -79.94 -49.19 -16.46
CA GLY A 3 -78.75 -48.37 -16.33
C GLY A 3 -77.74 -48.81 -17.39
N ALA A 4 -77.85 -48.20 -18.57
CA ALA A 4 -76.95 -48.09 -19.74
C ALA A 4 -75.52 -48.70 -19.60
N ARG A 5 -74.86 -49.24 -20.64
CA ARG A 5 -74.71 -48.71 -22.02
C ARG A 5 -73.93 -49.71 -22.89
N ALA A 6 -74.24 -49.69 -24.19
CA ALA A 6 -73.65 -50.45 -25.28
C ALA A 6 -72.23 -49.92 -25.68
N LEU A 7 -71.26 -50.82 -25.95
CA LEU A 7 -70.71 -51.28 -27.24
C LEU A 7 -69.59 -50.45 -27.92
N ARG A 8 -68.57 -51.21 -28.38
CA ARG A 8 -67.60 -50.96 -29.48
C ARG A 8 -66.47 -49.98 -29.15
N GLY A 9 -65.21 -50.19 -29.54
CA GLY A 9 -64.63 -51.08 -30.55
C GLY A 9 -63.70 -50.25 -31.44
N LEU A 10 -62.38 -50.50 -31.31
CA LEU A 10 -61.23 -50.16 -32.16
C LEU A 10 -61.05 -48.73 -32.74
N ARG A 11 -59.85 -48.16 -32.54
CA ARG A 11 -58.88 -47.83 -33.61
C ARG A 11 -57.56 -47.26 -33.03
N ALA A 12 -56.44 -47.72 -33.60
CA ALA A 12 -55.08 -47.27 -33.32
C ALA A 12 -54.76 -45.91 -33.96
N ALA A 13 -53.82 -45.15 -33.38
CA ALA A 13 -53.13 -44.03 -34.02
C ALA A 13 -51.76 -43.76 -33.32
N PRO A 14 -50.78 -43.11 -34.00
CA PRO A 14 -49.37 -43.49 -33.93
C PRO A 14 -48.50 -42.64 -32.97
N VAL A 15 -47.33 -43.18 -32.66
CA VAL A 15 -46.22 -42.53 -31.95
C VAL A 15 -45.65 -41.40 -32.79
N ALA A 16 -45.77 -40.15 -32.33
CA ALA A 16 -45.06 -39.01 -32.89
C ALA A 16 -43.80 -38.75 -32.05
N ALA A 17 -42.62 -38.93 -32.67
CA ALA A 17 -41.33 -38.63 -32.09
C ALA A 17 -41.13 -37.11 -31.96
N LEU A 18 -40.90 -36.63 -30.74
CA LEU A 18 -40.62 -35.24 -30.42
C LEU A 18 -39.11 -34.99 -30.58
N THR A 19 -38.71 -34.28 -31.63
CA THR A 19 -37.33 -33.84 -31.85
C THR A 19 -36.99 -32.67 -30.92
N LEU A 20 -36.05 -32.90 -29.99
CA LEU A 20 -35.45 -31.86 -29.15
C LEU A 20 -34.50 -31.00 -30.00
N LEU A 21 -34.88 -29.76 -30.30
CA LEU A 21 -33.95 -28.74 -30.76
C LEU A 21 -33.12 -28.25 -29.57
N ALA A 22 -31.83 -28.57 -29.56
CA ALA A 22 -30.84 -27.92 -28.70
C ALA A 22 -30.56 -26.50 -29.24
N GLY A 23 -31.16 -25.49 -28.62
CA GLY A 23 -30.84 -24.09 -28.89
C GLY A 23 -29.54 -23.70 -28.19
N SER A 24 -28.45 -23.55 -28.94
CA SER A 24 -27.18 -23.01 -28.47
C SER A 24 -27.28 -21.49 -28.27
N LEU A 25 -27.24 -21.01 -27.03
CA LEU A 25 -27.03 -19.59 -26.72
C LEU A 25 -25.57 -19.23 -27.04
N ALA A 26 -25.35 -18.48 -28.11
CA ALA A 26 -24.09 -17.78 -28.34
C ALA A 26 -24.08 -16.51 -27.47
N ALA A 27 -23.29 -16.51 -26.40
CA ALA A 27 -23.01 -15.30 -25.64
C ALA A 27 -22.09 -14.40 -26.47
N ALA A 28 -22.62 -13.33 -27.04
CA ALA A 28 -21.83 -12.27 -27.66
C ALA A 28 -21.09 -11.50 -26.55
N GLY A 29 -19.84 -11.87 -26.28
CA GLY A 29 -18.96 -11.12 -25.39
C GLY A 29 -18.59 -9.79 -26.04
N ALA A 30 -19.21 -8.70 -25.60
CA ALA A 30 -18.74 -7.35 -25.93
C ALA A 30 -17.40 -7.13 -25.23
N THR A 31 -16.31 -7.15 -25.99
CA THR A 31 -14.99 -6.77 -25.50
C THR A 31 -14.96 -5.27 -25.31
N PHE A 32 -15.02 -4.81 -24.06
CA PHE A 32 -14.69 -3.43 -23.71
C PHE A 32 -13.16 -3.29 -23.76
N THR A 33 -12.65 -2.81 -24.88
CA THR A 33 -11.26 -2.36 -24.96
C THR A 33 -11.17 -1.02 -24.26
N VAL A 34 -10.66 -1.00 -23.02
CA VAL A 34 -10.25 0.25 -22.38
C VAL A 34 -9.02 0.75 -23.15
N PRO A 35 -9.04 1.95 -23.76
CA PRO A 35 -7.85 2.47 -24.41
C PRO A 35 -6.77 2.64 -23.34
N ALA A 36 -5.62 1.99 -23.55
CA ALA A 36 -4.43 2.28 -22.77
C ALA A 36 -3.95 3.66 -23.20
N GLU A 37 -4.22 4.69 -22.39
CA GLU A 37 -3.64 6.01 -22.59
C GLU A 37 -2.13 5.90 -22.45
N ARG A 38 -1.43 5.88 -23.58
CA ARG A 38 0.01 6.10 -23.62
C ARG A 38 0.23 7.59 -23.41
N HIS A 39 0.30 8.00 -22.14
CA HIS A 39 0.92 9.28 -21.80
C HIS A 39 2.37 9.24 -22.30
N ALA A 40 2.69 10.11 -23.26
CA ALA A 40 4.06 10.30 -23.70
C ALA A 40 4.89 10.70 -22.47
N ALA A 41 5.91 9.92 -22.15
CA ALA A 41 6.75 10.18 -20.99
C ALA A 41 7.51 11.49 -21.22
N ALA A 42 7.05 12.58 -20.58
CA ALA A 42 7.89 13.74 -20.33
C ALA A 42 9.20 13.27 -19.67
N ALA A 43 10.30 13.99 -19.90
CA ALA A 43 11.65 13.64 -19.44
C ALA A 43 11.63 13.03 -18.03
N ALA A 44 11.79 11.71 -17.96
CA ALA A 44 11.49 10.95 -16.76
C ALA A 44 12.70 10.97 -15.82
N PRO A 45 12.61 11.59 -14.62
CA PRO A 45 13.71 11.59 -13.69
C PRO A 45 14.12 10.16 -13.34
N TYR A 46 15.42 9.90 -13.35
CA TYR A 46 16.01 8.62 -12.99
C TYR A 46 16.73 8.72 -11.65
N VAL A 47 16.58 7.70 -10.82
CA VAL A 47 17.24 7.60 -9.51
C VAL A 47 17.93 6.25 -9.41
N ALA A 48 19.21 6.22 -9.06
CA ALA A 48 19.97 5.00 -8.86
C ALA A 48 20.73 5.04 -7.53
N PRO A 49 20.63 4.00 -6.69
CA PRO A 49 21.39 3.96 -5.45
C PRO A 49 22.88 3.80 -5.79
N GLY A 50 23.74 4.59 -5.14
CA GLY A 50 25.18 4.58 -5.40
C GLY A 50 25.64 5.42 -6.59
N ALA A 51 24.74 6.17 -7.25
CA ALA A 51 25.13 7.16 -8.24
C ALA A 51 25.94 8.31 -7.62
N ASP A 52 26.77 8.97 -8.43
CA ASP A 52 27.58 10.09 -7.99
C ASP A 52 26.72 11.27 -7.49
N PRO A 53 27.16 11.99 -6.45
CA PRO A 53 26.50 13.22 -6.03
C PRO A 53 26.44 14.23 -7.17
N GLY A 54 25.28 14.89 -7.33
CA GLY A 54 25.12 16.00 -8.27
C GLY A 54 24.62 15.62 -9.67
N GLY A 55 24.22 14.37 -9.89
CA GLY A 55 23.52 13.98 -11.12
C GLY A 55 22.27 14.82 -11.38
N ASP A 56 21.97 15.08 -12.65
CA ASP A 56 20.87 15.93 -13.11
C ASP A 56 19.52 15.19 -13.21
N GLY A 57 19.50 13.88 -12.93
CA GLY A 57 18.31 13.05 -13.00
C GLY A 57 18.07 12.45 -14.38
N THR A 58 18.97 12.62 -15.33
CA THR A 58 18.94 11.85 -16.59
C THR A 58 19.35 10.40 -16.36
N ALA A 59 19.03 9.50 -17.29
CA ALA A 59 19.49 8.12 -17.21
C ALA A 59 21.03 7.99 -17.22
N GLY A 60 21.74 8.95 -17.82
CA GLY A 60 23.21 8.99 -17.84
C GLY A 60 23.84 9.59 -16.58
N GLN A 61 23.12 10.47 -15.87
CA GLN A 61 23.54 11.07 -14.61
C GLN A 61 22.36 11.06 -13.61
N PRO A 62 21.97 9.87 -13.11
CA PRO A 62 20.78 9.74 -12.27
C PRO A 62 20.97 10.44 -10.92
N PHE A 63 19.85 10.78 -10.27
CA PHE A 63 19.90 11.19 -8.88
C PHE A 63 20.34 10.02 -7.98
N ALA A 64 21.14 10.31 -6.96
CA ALA A 64 21.61 9.30 -6.01
C ALA A 64 20.52 8.87 -5.01
N THR A 65 19.49 9.71 -4.79
CA THR A 65 18.45 9.48 -3.79
C THR A 65 17.06 9.84 -4.32
N ILE A 66 16.04 9.12 -3.84
CA ILE A 66 14.63 9.41 -4.15
C ILE A 66 14.27 10.85 -3.76
N GLY A 67 14.82 11.32 -2.63
CA GLY A 67 14.56 12.66 -2.12
C GLY A 67 15.00 13.80 -3.05
N GLN A 68 16.04 13.59 -3.87
CA GLN A 68 16.52 14.56 -4.86
C GLN A 68 15.56 14.70 -6.05
N ALA A 69 14.83 13.64 -6.40
CA ALA A 69 13.90 13.64 -7.54
C ALA A 69 12.59 14.40 -7.26
N ARG A 70 12.22 14.65 -5.99
CA ARG A 70 10.93 15.26 -5.60
C ARG A 70 10.66 16.60 -6.27
N ARG A 71 11.58 17.57 -6.11
CA ARG A 71 11.38 18.93 -6.64
C ARG A 71 11.39 18.96 -8.18
N PRO A 72 12.34 18.33 -8.88
CA PRO A 72 12.28 18.22 -10.34
C PRO A 72 10.99 17.53 -10.84
N ALA A 73 10.57 16.44 -10.21
CA ALA A 73 9.34 15.75 -10.57
C ALA A 73 8.10 16.63 -10.37
N HIS A 74 8.05 17.36 -9.26
CA HIS A 74 6.97 18.33 -9.01
C HIS A 74 6.92 19.41 -10.09
N GLN A 75 8.07 20.00 -10.46
CA GLN A 75 8.15 21.00 -11.53
C GLN A 75 7.68 20.45 -12.88
N LEU A 76 8.11 19.24 -13.25
CA LEU A 76 7.70 18.58 -14.49
C LEU A 76 6.19 18.28 -14.51
N SER A 77 5.59 18.05 -13.34
CA SER A 77 4.16 17.73 -13.24
C SER A 77 3.22 18.91 -13.50
N ALA A 78 3.77 20.11 -13.78
CA ALA A 78 2.97 21.25 -14.17
C ALA A 78 2.23 21.02 -15.51
N ASP A 79 2.83 20.24 -16.41
CA ASP A 79 2.38 20.09 -17.81
C ASP A 79 1.94 18.65 -18.17
N ALA A 80 2.29 17.64 -17.37
CA ALA A 80 1.99 16.24 -17.65
C ALA A 80 2.09 15.34 -16.41
N ASP A 81 1.58 14.10 -16.50
CA ASP A 81 1.94 13.04 -15.57
C ASP A 81 3.44 12.74 -15.63
N VAL A 82 4.06 12.52 -14.47
CA VAL A 82 5.49 12.27 -14.33
C VAL A 82 5.73 10.88 -13.77
N VAL A 83 6.66 10.15 -14.38
CA VAL A 83 7.20 8.91 -13.82
C VAL A 83 8.64 9.13 -13.41
N VAL A 84 8.96 8.87 -12.14
CA VAL A 84 10.32 8.81 -11.62
C VAL A 84 10.76 7.36 -11.62
N TYR A 85 11.76 7.01 -12.43
CA TYR A 85 12.25 5.65 -12.52
C TYR A 85 13.32 5.36 -11.47
N LEU A 86 13.12 4.27 -10.72
CA LEU A 86 14.04 3.75 -9.73
C LEU A 86 14.80 2.56 -10.31
N ALA A 87 16.12 2.67 -10.43
CA ALA A 87 16.97 1.55 -10.77
C ALA A 87 16.93 0.45 -9.68
N GLY A 88 17.35 -0.76 -10.03
CA GLY A 88 17.47 -1.84 -9.06
C GLY A 88 18.54 -1.54 -8.02
N GLY A 89 18.36 -2.06 -6.81
CA GLY A 89 19.32 -1.92 -5.72
C GLY A 89 18.71 -1.38 -4.43
N THR A 90 19.56 -1.19 -3.43
CA THR A 90 19.14 -0.87 -2.06
C THR A 90 19.25 0.63 -1.77
N TYR A 91 18.11 1.27 -1.60
CA TYR A 91 17.95 2.65 -1.16
C TYR A 91 17.86 2.68 0.37
N ARG A 92 19.02 2.82 1.01
CA ARG A 92 19.14 2.81 2.47
C ARG A 92 18.83 4.19 3.05
N LEU A 93 17.81 4.28 3.90
CA LEU A 93 17.35 5.51 4.52
C LEU A 93 17.98 5.70 5.89
N SER A 94 18.60 6.86 6.12
CA SER A 94 19.01 7.31 7.46
C SER A 94 17.91 8.10 8.19
N LYS A 95 16.87 8.51 7.47
CA LYS A 95 15.65 9.16 7.96
C LYS A 95 14.49 8.89 7.00
N PRO A 96 13.23 8.93 7.47
CA PRO A 96 12.07 8.74 6.60
C PRO A 96 12.05 9.75 5.44
N LEU A 97 11.58 9.30 4.28
CA LEU A 97 11.20 10.18 3.18
C LEU A 97 9.86 10.83 3.51
N THR A 98 9.78 12.16 3.42
CA THR A 98 8.55 12.91 3.70
C THR A 98 8.01 13.53 2.42
N PHE A 99 6.71 13.43 2.19
CA PHE A 99 6.02 14.03 1.06
C PHE A 99 4.89 14.91 1.57
N GLY A 100 4.91 16.19 1.20
CA GLY A 100 3.89 17.17 1.54
C GLY A 100 3.02 17.54 0.34
N SER A 101 2.20 18.58 0.51
CA SER A 101 1.34 19.11 -0.55
C SER A 101 2.10 19.70 -1.75
N GLY A 102 3.36 20.09 -1.55
CA GLY A 102 4.24 20.58 -2.62
C GLY A 102 5.08 19.51 -3.32
N ASP A 103 4.88 18.23 -3.02
CA ASP A 103 5.66 17.12 -3.63
C ASP A 103 4.83 16.28 -4.59
N GLY A 104 3.51 16.50 -4.63
CA GLY A 104 2.54 15.79 -5.45
C GLY A 104 2.38 16.36 -6.86
N GLY A 105 1.66 15.66 -7.73
CA GLY A 105 1.37 16.17 -9.07
C GLY A 105 0.52 17.45 -9.07
N GLN A 106 0.71 18.31 -10.06
CA GLN A 106 0.02 19.59 -10.21
C GLN A 106 -1.08 19.54 -11.28
N ASN A 107 -2.04 20.46 -11.25
CA ASN A 107 -3.06 20.63 -12.30
C ASN A 107 -3.87 19.37 -12.65
N GLY A 108 -4.01 18.42 -11.72
CA GLY A 108 -4.67 17.12 -11.94
C GLY A 108 -3.75 16.01 -12.44
N HIS A 109 -2.48 16.31 -12.70
CA HIS A 109 -1.44 15.33 -13.01
C HIS A 109 -0.97 14.58 -11.75
N THR A 110 -0.20 13.52 -11.99
CA THR A 110 0.35 12.63 -10.98
C THR A 110 1.86 12.53 -11.09
N ILE A 111 2.50 12.14 -9.98
CA ILE A 111 3.92 11.76 -9.93
C ILE A 111 4.01 10.35 -9.40
N THR A 112 4.53 9.42 -10.21
CA THR A 112 4.69 8.02 -9.83
C THR A 112 6.16 7.63 -9.70
N TYR A 113 6.58 7.24 -8.50
CA TYR A 113 7.88 6.61 -8.25
C TYR A 113 7.77 5.12 -8.58
N ARG A 114 8.45 4.71 -9.65
CA ARG A 114 8.26 3.39 -10.25
C ARG A 114 9.58 2.64 -10.39
N ALA A 115 9.58 1.36 -10.08
CA ALA A 115 10.66 0.48 -10.50
C ALA A 115 10.87 0.56 -12.03
N ALA A 116 12.11 0.77 -12.45
CA ALA A 116 12.48 0.62 -13.86
C ALA A 116 12.18 -0.82 -14.33
N SER A 117 11.94 -1.00 -15.63
CA SER A 117 11.47 -2.29 -16.17
C SER A 117 12.39 -3.46 -15.78
N GLY A 118 11.84 -4.47 -15.14
CA GLY A 118 12.56 -5.67 -14.68
C GLY A 118 13.49 -5.44 -13.47
N GLN A 119 13.54 -4.21 -12.93
CA GLN A 119 14.37 -3.87 -11.78
C GLN A 119 13.62 -4.03 -10.46
N GLN A 120 14.36 -4.23 -9.37
CA GLN A 120 13.80 -4.42 -8.03
C GLN A 120 14.44 -3.40 -7.06
N PRO A 121 13.88 -2.17 -6.97
CA PRO A 121 14.30 -1.20 -5.96
C PRO A 121 13.84 -1.64 -4.56
N VAL A 122 14.75 -1.63 -3.60
CA VAL A 122 14.49 -1.94 -2.20
C VAL A 122 14.71 -0.70 -1.35
N VAL A 123 13.67 -0.18 -0.72
CA VAL A 123 13.74 0.93 0.25
C VAL A 123 13.80 0.34 1.65
N THR A 124 14.90 0.59 2.36
CA THR A 124 15.14 0.00 3.68
C THR A 124 15.53 1.03 4.74
N GLY A 125 15.01 0.85 5.95
CA GLY A 125 15.36 1.62 7.15
C GLY A 125 16.37 0.90 8.04
N ALA A 126 16.85 -0.27 7.62
CA ALA A 126 17.87 -0.99 8.34
C ALA A 126 19.24 -0.38 8.08
N ARG A 127 20.25 -0.72 8.89
CA ARG A 127 21.67 -0.52 8.61
C ARG A 127 22.36 -1.85 8.33
N LEU A 128 23.35 -1.87 7.44
CA LEU A 128 24.22 -3.02 7.29
C LEU A 128 25.19 -3.09 8.47
N VAL A 129 25.40 -4.27 9.02
CA VAL A 129 26.44 -4.52 10.03
C VAL A 129 27.72 -4.88 9.28
N VAL A 130 28.69 -3.97 9.33
CA VAL A 130 30.03 -4.18 8.75
C VAL A 130 30.99 -4.75 9.79
N ASP A 131 32.13 -5.29 9.32
CA ASP A 131 33.23 -5.80 10.15
C ASP A 131 32.87 -6.99 11.07
N TRP A 132 31.81 -7.72 10.71
CA TRP A 132 31.44 -8.95 11.42
C TRP A 132 32.26 -10.14 10.90
N GLN A 133 33.19 -10.64 11.72
CA GLN A 133 34.18 -11.63 11.29
C GLN A 133 33.71 -13.10 11.31
N VAL A 134 32.43 -13.37 11.57
CA VAL A 134 31.98 -14.73 11.91
C VAL A 134 31.53 -15.53 10.68
N ASN A 135 31.25 -14.92 9.53
CA ASN A 135 30.73 -15.60 8.33
C ASN A 135 30.52 -14.61 7.17
N THR A 136 30.47 -15.10 5.93
CA THR A 136 30.18 -14.34 4.69
C THR A 136 28.70 -13.92 4.55
N LEU A 137 27.99 -13.72 5.67
CA LEU A 137 26.58 -13.36 5.67
C LEU A 137 26.42 -11.84 5.82
N ASP A 138 25.52 -11.27 5.04
CA ASP A 138 25.06 -9.90 5.26
C ASP A 138 24.08 -9.90 6.44
N VAL A 139 24.38 -9.09 7.45
CA VAL A 139 23.51 -8.90 8.62
C VAL A 139 22.98 -7.47 8.59
N GLU A 140 21.66 -7.32 8.62
CA GLU A 140 21.01 -6.01 8.66
C GLU A 140 20.27 -5.79 9.98
N LEU A 141 20.36 -4.58 10.53
CA LEU A 141 19.67 -4.16 11.75
C LEU A 141 18.66 -3.05 11.43
N PRO A 142 17.34 -3.31 11.52
CA PRO A 142 16.30 -2.30 11.42
C PRO A 142 16.51 -1.14 12.41
N GLN A 143 16.52 0.12 11.92
CA GLN A 143 16.73 1.31 12.79
C GLN A 143 15.55 2.28 12.74
N LEU A 144 14.94 2.46 11.57
CA LEU A 144 13.84 3.41 11.41
C LEU A 144 12.49 2.78 11.76
N GLN A 145 11.59 3.58 12.35
CA GLN A 145 10.20 3.19 12.58
C GLN A 145 9.32 3.32 11.33
N GLY A 146 9.67 4.26 10.45
CA GLY A 146 8.98 4.54 9.20
C GLY A 146 9.97 4.81 8.07
N LEU A 147 9.56 4.53 6.85
CA LEU A 147 10.32 4.76 5.62
C LEU A 147 9.75 5.92 4.83
N LEU A 148 8.43 6.05 4.81
CA LEU A 148 7.70 7.00 3.97
C LEU A 148 6.56 7.62 4.77
N GLY A 149 6.55 8.95 4.89
CA GLY A 149 5.44 9.73 5.43
C GLY A 149 4.87 10.63 4.34
N ILE A 150 3.56 10.50 4.07
CA ILE A 150 2.84 11.33 3.11
C ILE A 150 1.80 12.13 3.89
N SER A 151 2.03 13.42 4.06
CA SER A 151 1.10 14.27 4.81
C SER A 151 1.04 15.70 4.30
N GLY A 152 -0.16 16.15 3.97
CA GLY A 152 -0.48 17.57 3.82
C GLY A 152 -1.09 18.16 5.09
N GLY A 153 -1.75 19.31 4.93
CA GLY A 153 -2.68 19.87 5.92
C GLY A 153 -4.13 19.70 5.47
N HIS A 154 -5.11 19.86 6.36
CA HIS A 154 -6.52 19.70 6.01
C HIS A 154 -7.00 20.67 4.90
N GLY A 155 -6.42 21.87 4.81
CA GLY A 155 -6.70 22.85 3.74
C GLY A 155 -5.78 22.73 2.52
N SER A 156 -4.75 21.90 2.59
CA SER A 156 -3.77 21.67 1.51
C SER A 156 -3.27 20.22 1.62
N PRO A 157 -4.09 19.24 1.22
CA PRO A 157 -3.73 17.83 1.33
C PRO A 157 -2.57 17.49 0.39
N ALA A 158 -1.84 16.42 0.70
CA ALA A 158 -0.89 15.82 -0.24
C ALA A 158 -1.68 15.06 -1.33
N THR A 159 -1.35 15.27 -2.60
CA THR A 159 -2.16 14.73 -3.72
C THR A 159 -1.35 14.15 -4.86
N GLY A 160 -1.92 13.19 -5.60
CA GLY A 160 -1.38 12.75 -6.89
C GLY A 160 0.01 12.11 -6.80
N LEU A 161 0.26 11.30 -5.77
CA LEU A 161 1.50 10.55 -5.60
C LEU A 161 1.25 9.06 -5.80
N GLY A 162 2.13 8.42 -6.56
CA GLY A 162 2.12 6.98 -6.79
C GLY A 162 3.45 6.33 -6.45
N PHE A 163 3.38 5.09 -5.97
CA PHE A 163 4.51 4.19 -5.75
C PHE A 163 4.19 2.88 -6.44
N ALA A 164 5.15 2.32 -7.18
CA ALA A 164 4.91 1.10 -7.93
C ALA A 164 6.13 0.20 -8.10
N GLY A 165 5.97 -1.08 -7.75
CA GLY A 165 7.00 -2.11 -7.86
C GLY A 165 8.14 -1.97 -6.86
N ILE A 166 7.92 -1.28 -5.73
CA ILE A 166 8.94 -1.01 -4.72
C ILE A 166 8.81 -2.00 -3.57
N ARG A 167 9.94 -2.53 -3.10
CA ARG A 167 9.99 -3.29 -1.86
C ARG A 167 10.33 -2.37 -0.69
N PHE A 168 9.46 -2.31 0.32
CA PHE A 168 9.67 -1.61 1.59
C PHE A 168 10.04 -2.63 2.68
N THR A 169 11.18 -2.43 3.35
CA THR A 169 11.73 -3.36 4.35
C THR A 169 12.47 -2.64 5.50
N GLY A 170 12.82 -3.38 6.55
CA GLY A 170 13.86 -2.97 7.49
C GLY A 170 13.41 -1.89 8.49
N THR A 171 12.14 -1.89 8.87
CA THR A 171 11.67 -1.05 9.97
C THR A 171 11.67 -1.79 11.31
N SER A 172 11.87 -1.06 12.40
CA SER A 172 11.76 -1.56 13.78
C SER A 172 10.89 -0.67 14.63
N TRP A 173 10.43 -1.17 15.78
CA TRP A 173 9.72 -0.38 16.78
C TRP A 173 10.17 -0.80 18.18
N LEU A 174 10.85 0.12 18.86
CA LEU A 174 11.36 -0.10 20.21
C LEU A 174 10.38 0.36 21.30
N GLY A 175 9.14 0.74 20.95
CA GLY A 175 8.13 1.12 21.94
C GLY A 175 7.90 0.07 23.03
N PRO A 176 7.69 -1.22 22.67
CA PRO A 176 7.41 -2.28 23.65
C PRO A 176 8.51 -2.54 24.68
N ILE A 177 9.77 -2.21 24.37
CA ILE A 177 10.91 -2.34 25.31
C ILE A 177 11.12 -1.11 26.18
N GLY A 178 10.36 -0.03 25.92
CA GLY A 178 10.36 1.19 26.72
C GLY A 178 9.60 1.04 28.03
N SER A 179 9.56 2.12 28.82
CA SER A 179 8.87 2.16 30.11
C SER A 179 7.36 1.98 30.05
N ASP A 180 6.75 2.27 28.88
CA ASP A 180 5.31 2.09 28.66
C ASP A 180 4.92 0.63 28.44
N GLY A 181 5.88 -0.24 28.07
CA GLY A 181 5.58 -1.59 27.60
C GLY A 181 4.69 -1.58 26.36
N TYR A 182 3.87 -2.62 26.21
CA TYR A 182 2.88 -2.70 25.13
C TYR A 182 1.56 -3.30 25.62
N ALA A 183 0.75 -2.45 26.24
CA ALA A 183 -0.62 -2.78 26.65
C ALA A 183 -1.61 -2.36 25.57
N ASP A 184 -1.68 -3.19 24.51
CA ASP A 184 -2.70 -3.10 23.46
C ASP A 184 -4.04 -3.66 23.93
N GLN A 185 -5.14 -3.06 23.47
CA GLN A 185 -6.48 -3.67 23.63
C GLN A 185 -6.99 -4.27 22.34
N GLN A 186 -6.71 -3.65 21.19
CA GLN A 186 -7.02 -4.22 19.89
C GLN A 186 -6.32 -3.45 18.77
N SER A 187 -5.82 -4.19 17.78
CA SER A 187 -5.39 -3.66 16.47
C SER A 187 -4.21 -2.69 16.50
N GLY A 188 -3.33 -2.73 17.51
CA GLY A 188 -2.13 -1.88 17.56
C GLY A 188 -2.31 -0.59 18.36
N ALA A 189 -3.52 -0.34 18.87
CA ALA A 189 -3.83 0.78 19.74
C ALA A 189 -3.41 0.45 21.16
N HIS A 190 -2.44 1.19 21.70
CA HIS A 190 -1.93 0.95 23.04
C HIS A 190 -1.95 2.21 23.90
N ILE A 191 -2.10 1.98 25.20
CA ILE A 191 -1.98 3.02 26.20
C ILE A 191 -0.49 3.33 26.43
N THR A 192 -0.17 4.61 26.58
CA THR A 192 1.16 5.08 26.97
C THR A 192 1.05 6.02 28.16
N GLY A 193 2.14 6.16 28.92
CA GLY A 193 2.19 7.00 30.11
C GLY A 193 1.44 6.41 31.31
N ALA A 194 1.52 7.15 32.42
CA ALA A 194 0.84 6.79 33.66
C ALA A 194 -0.53 7.46 33.75
N HIS A 195 -1.56 6.67 34.08
CA HIS A 195 -2.94 7.15 34.24
C HIS A 195 -3.44 6.85 35.66
N ALA A 196 -4.17 7.81 36.24
CA ALA A 196 -4.67 7.68 37.61
C ALA A 196 -5.74 6.59 37.70
N MET A 197 -5.48 5.54 38.50
CA MET A 197 -6.42 4.45 38.75
C MET A 197 -6.91 4.46 40.20
N PRO A 198 -8.15 3.99 40.48
CA PRO A 198 -8.62 3.80 41.84
C PRO A 198 -7.70 2.85 42.62
N ALA A 199 -7.45 3.11 43.90
CA ALA A 199 -6.63 2.23 44.74
C ALA A 199 -7.16 0.78 44.81
N ASN A 200 -8.47 0.59 44.63
CA ASN A 200 -9.17 -0.69 44.64
C ASN A 200 -9.56 -1.19 43.23
N TRP A 201 -8.86 -0.76 42.19
CA TRP A 201 -9.18 -1.01 40.78
C TRP A 201 -9.46 -2.49 40.45
N LEU A 202 -8.77 -3.44 41.08
CA LEU A 202 -9.01 -4.88 40.89
C LEU A 202 -10.45 -5.31 41.21
N SER A 203 -11.10 -4.59 42.12
CA SER A 203 -12.49 -4.82 42.53
C SER A 203 -13.49 -3.88 41.86
N THR A 204 -13.10 -2.64 41.54
CA THR A 204 -14.00 -1.57 41.07
C THR A 204 -13.93 -1.31 39.57
N CYS A 205 -12.87 -1.76 38.89
CA CYS A 205 -12.62 -1.49 37.48
C CYS A 205 -12.65 -2.76 36.61
N LYS A 206 -13.42 -3.78 37.00
CA LYS A 206 -13.62 -5.00 36.19
C LYS A 206 -14.39 -4.75 34.90
N SER A 207 -15.27 -3.76 34.88
CA SER A 207 -16.03 -3.32 33.71
C SER A 207 -16.45 -1.86 33.90
N GLY A 208 -16.47 -1.06 32.81
CA GLY A 208 -16.97 0.31 32.84
C GLY A 208 -16.15 1.29 33.68
N CYS A 209 -14.86 1.02 33.88
CA CYS A 209 -13.97 1.86 34.69
C CYS A 209 -13.81 3.24 34.04
N THR A 210 -14.46 4.26 34.60
CA THR A 210 -14.47 5.62 34.02
C THR A 210 -13.05 6.18 33.88
N GLN A 211 -12.15 5.90 34.82
CA GLN A 211 -10.76 6.31 34.74
C GLN A 211 -10.01 5.66 33.58
N PHE A 212 -10.24 4.36 33.32
CA PHE A 212 -9.65 3.67 32.17
C PHE A 212 -10.22 4.20 30.86
N GLU A 213 -11.54 4.38 30.79
CA GLU A 213 -12.22 4.88 29.60
C GLU A 213 -11.77 6.32 29.24
N ALA A 214 -11.49 7.16 30.24
CA ALA A 214 -10.93 8.49 30.03
C ALA A 214 -9.55 8.47 29.37
N THR A 215 -8.79 7.37 29.48
CA THR A 215 -7.47 7.28 28.83
C THR A 215 -7.56 7.16 27.31
N ARG A 216 -8.70 6.73 26.74
CA ARG A 216 -8.83 6.41 25.31
C ARG A 216 -8.45 7.55 24.35
N ASN A 217 -8.64 8.80 24.76
CA ASN A 217 -8.24 9.97 23.98
C ASN A 217 -6.72 10.17 23.90
N HIS A 218 -5.95 9.41 24.67
CA HIS A 218 -4.49 9.46 24.76
C HIS A 218 -3.82 8.19 24.22
N TRP A 219 -4.60 7.28 23.63
CA TRP A 219 -4.05 6.07 23.05
C TRP A 219 -3.32 6.39 21.76
N VAL A 220 -2.26 5.66 21.52
CA VAL A 220 -1.40 5.83 20.35
C VAL A 220 -1.46 4.56 19.50
N GLN A 221 -1.26 4.74 18.20
CA GLN A 221 -1.10 3.62 17.28
C GLN A 221 0.36 3.21 17.20
N MET A 222 0.61 1.91 17.01
CA MET A 222 1.93 1.44 16.59
C MET A 222 2.38 2.16 15.30
N PRO A 223 3.68 2.41 15.12
CA PRO A 223 4.19 3.04 13.91
C PRO A 223 3.97 2.13 12.69
N ALA A 224 4.06 2.72 11.50
CA ALA A 224 3.99 1.98 10.25
C ALA A 224 5.16 2.36 9.34
N ALA A 225 5.60 1.40 8.51
CA ALA A 225 6.65 1.63 7.52
C ALA A 225 6.28 2.72 6.51
N VAL A 226 4.99 2.81 6.18
CA VAL A 226 4.42 3.86 5.35
C VAL A 226 3.21 4.44 6.06
N GLN A 227 3.19 5.76 6.22
CA GLN A 227 2.11 6.50 6.85
C GLN A 227 1.54 7.53 5.88
N VAL A 228 0.22 7.57 5.78
CA VAL A 228 -0.51 8.50 4.91
C VAL A 228 -1.58 9.21 5.74
N SER A 229 -1.58 10.53 5.71
CA SER A 229 -2.54 11.38 6.43
C SER A 229 -2.83 12.65 5.66
N ALA A 230 -4.01 13.26 5.83
CA ALA A 230 -4.38 14.51 5.15
C ALA A 230 -3.96 14.52 3.66
N ALA A 231 -4.38 13.49 2.92
CA ALA A 231 -3.96 13.22 1.56
C ALA A 231 -5.10 12.61 0.73
N THR A 232 -5.02 12.73 -0.60
CA THR A 232 -5.96 12.11 -1.54
C THR A 232 -5.26 11.68 -2.82
N GLY A 233 -5.77 10.66 -3.51
CA GLY A 233 -5.15 10.16 -4.75
C GLY A 233 -3.73 9.62 -4.54
N ILE A 234 -3.48 8.95 -3.42
CA ILE A 234 -2.23 8.26 -3.12
C ILE A 234 -2.37 6.81 -3.58
N THR A 235 -1.43 6.31 -4.39
CA THR A 235 -1.50 4.96 -4.97
C THR A 235 -0.25 4.14 -4.64
N PHE A 236 -0.47 2.86 -4.36
CA PHE A 236 0.57 1.82 -4.20
C PHE A 236 0.17 0.66 -5.10
N SER A 237 1.06 0.21 -5.98
CA SER A 237 0.73 -0.78 -7.02
C SER A 237 1.88 -1.74 -7.27
N GLY A 238 1.66 -3.02 -6.98
CA GLY A 238 2.71 -4.04 -7.10
C GLY A 238 3.87 -3.85 -6.12
N ASP A 239 3.69 -3.03 -5.09
CA ASP A 239 4.67 -2.86 -4.01
C ASP A 239 4.66 -4.08 -3.07
N THR A 240 5.79 -4.31 -2.41
CA THR A 240 5.94 -5.39 -1.42
C THR A 240 6.33 -4.81 -0.07
N PHE A 241 5.63 -5.22 0.98
CA PHE A 241 5.90 -4.85 2.37
C PHE A 241 6.33 -6.11 3.11
N SER A 242 7.61 -6.20 3.48
CA SER A 242 8.23 -7.43 4.00
C SER A 242 9.32 -7.11 5.01
N GLU A 243 9.59 -7.99 5.99
CA GLU A 243 10.63 -7.76 7.02
C GLU A 243 10.48 -6.38 7.69
N LEU A 244 9.21 -5.96 7.80
CA LEU A 244 8.79 -4.83 8.58
C LEU A 244 8.49 -5.35 9.96
N THR A 245 8.66 -4.48 10.93
CA THR A 245 8.35 -4.73 12.32
C THR A 245 7.12 -5.61 12.53
N PRO A 246 7.29 -6.86 12.98
CA PRO A 246 6.35 -7.51 13.87
C PRO A 246 6.86 -7.31 15.31
N LEU A 247 6.06 -7.70 16.29
CA LEU A 247 6.62 -8.10 17.58
C LEU A 247 7.63 -9.24 17.39
#